data_AF-A0A3D6EVB8-F1
#
_entry.id   AF-A0A3D6EVB8-F1
#
_cell.length_a   1.000
_cell.length_b   1.000
_cell.length_c   1.000
_cell.angle_alpha   90.00
_cell.angle_beta   90.00
_cell.angle_gamma   90.00
#
_symmetry.space_group_name_H-M   'P 1'
#
loop_
_entity.id
_entity.type
_entity.pdbx_description
1 polymer ?
#
loop_
_entity_poly.entity_id
_entity_poly.type
_entity_poly.pdbx_seq_one_letter_code
_entity_poly.pdbx_strand_id
1 'polypeptide(L)' 'MSHAFVREGDDQSLSDISPTLPALINFLTRENNGVRVYEKKLKQRGDKQVHEMSNGLSYTKDDGRWSVIEP' A
#
# COMPACT_ATOMS: atom_id res chain seq x y z
N MET A 1 -15.39 -22.60 21.45
CA MET A 1 -16.01 -22.99 20.17
C MET A 1 -16.58 -21.74 19.51
N SER A 2 -15.78 -21.12 18.66
CA SER A 2 -16.20 -20.20 17.59
C SER A 2 -15.22 -20.43 16.44
N HIS A 3 -15.71 -21.02 15.35
CA HIS A 3 -14.93 -21.23 14.14
C HIS A 3 -14.71 -19.88 13.46
N ALA A 4 -13.51 -19.32 13.61
CA ALA A 4 -13.01 -18.38 12.63
C ALA A 4 -12.36 -19.23 11.52
N PHE A 5 -13.10 -19.44 10.43
CA PHE A 5 -12.50 -19.88 9.17
C PHE A 5 -11.63 -18.72 8.67
N VAL A 6 -10.34 -18.70 9.05
CA VAL A 6 -9.35 -17.84 8.42
C VAL A 6 -8.97 -18.53 7.11
N ARG A 7 -9.44 -17.98 5.99
CA ARG A 7 -8.86 -18.29 4.68
C ARG A 7 -7.47 -17.68 4.67
N GLU A 8 -6.47 -18.44 5.11
CA GLU A 8 -5.06 -18.15 4.88
C GLU A 8 -4.80 -18.32 3.38
N GLY A 9 -5.05 -17.25 2.61
CA GLY A 9 -4.57 -17.13 1.25
C GLY A 9 -3.44 -16.12 1.25
N ASP A 10 -2.20 -16.59 1.47
CA ASP A 10 -0.92 -15.87 1.32
C ASP A 10 -1.07 -14.34 1.28
N ASP A 11 -1.17 -13.69 2.45
CA ASP A 11 -1.21 -12.23 2.54
C ASP A 11 0.11 -11.67 1.98
N GLN A 12 0.05 -11.11 0.77
CA GLN A 12 1.18 -10.47 0.12
C GLN A 12 1.62 -9.27 0.96
N SER A 13 2.87 -9.22 1.41
CA SER A 13 3.37 -8.04 2.13
C SER A 13 3.52 -6.84 1.21
N LEU A 14 3.32 -5.63 1.73
CA LEU A 14 3.59 -4.37 1.04
C LEU A 14 5.03 -4.30 0.49
N SER A 15 6.00 -4.90 1.19
CA SER A 15 7.40 -4.94 0.75
C SER A 15 7.64 -5.81 -0.49
N ASP A 16 6.71 -6.71 -0.79
CA ASP A 16 6.88 -7.78 -1.78
C ASP A 16 6.18 -7.46 -3.11
N ILE A 17 5.41 -6.38 -3.15
CA ILE A 17 4.76 -5.92 -4.37
C ILE A 17 5.75 -5.18 -5.26
N SER A 18 5.52 -5.24 -6.58
CA SER A 18 6.33 -4.51 -7.55
C SER A 18 6.42 -3.02 -7.18
N PRO A 19 7.60 -2.39 -7.30
CA PRO A 19 7.80 -1.03 -6.83
C PRO A 19 7.36 0.00 -7.87
N THR A 20 6.10 -0.14 -8.29
CA THR A 20 5.40 0.68 -9.26
C THR A 20 4.09 1.17 -8.63
N LEU A 21 3.67 2.38 -8.98
CA LEU A 21 2.43 2.96 -8.47
C LEU A 21 1.17 2.10 -8.78
N PRO A 22 1.02 1.50 -9.98
CA PRO A 22 -0.10 0.61 -10.26
C PRO A 22 -0.15 -0.62 -9.35
N ALA A 23 1.00 -1.21 -8.99
CA ALA A 23 1.05 -2.35 -8.08
C ALA A 23 0.64 -1.95 -6.66
N LEU A 24 1.13 -0.80 -6.17
CA LEU A 24 0.69 -0.23 -4.89
C LEU A 24 -0.82 -0.01 -4.86
N ILE A 25 -1.36 0.63 -5.89
CA ILE A 25 -2.80 0.88 -6.03
C ILE A 25 -3.61 -0.42 -5.96
N ASN A 26 -3.18 -1.45 -6.69
CA ASN A 26 -3.89 -2.73 -6.73
C ASN A 26 -3.85 -3.43 -5.37
N PHE A 27 -2.70 -3.42 -4.72
CA PHE A 27 -2.53 -3.94 -3.37
C PHE A 27 -3.47 -3.21 -2.38
N LEU A 28 -3.40 -1.88 -2.32
CA LEU A 28 -4.22 -1.09 -1.41
C LEU A 28 -5.71 -1.20 -1.69
N THR A 29 -6.10 -1.40 -2.96
CA THR A 29 -7.51 -1.62 -3.30
C THR A 29 -8.02 -2.96 -2.76
N ARG A 30 -7.20 -4.01 -2.75
CA ARG A 30 -7.55 -5.30 -2.14
C ARG A 30 -7.68 -5.17 -0.63
N GLU A 31 -6.71 -4.52 0.01
CA GLU A 31 -6.71 -4.23 1.46
C GLU A 31 -7.90 -3.36 1.88
N ASN A 32 -8.36 -2.46 1.00
CA ASN A 32 -9.48 -1.57 1.24
C ASN A 32 -10.83 -2.19 0.83
N ASN A 33 -11.01 -3.51 1.02
CA ASN A 33 -12.23 -4.26 0.71
C ASN A 33 -12.74 -4.08 -0.74
N GLY A 34 -11.82 -3.92 -1.70
CA GLY A 34 -12.14 -3.69 -3.11
C GLY A 34 -12.50 -2.24 -3.46
N VAL A 35 -12.55 -1.32 -2.49
CA VAL A 35 -12.77 0.11 -2.76
C VAL A 35 -11.47 0.70 -3.30
N ARG A 36 -11.52 1.19 -4.55
CA ARG A 36 -10.35 1.68 -5.28
C ARG A 36 -9.59 2.76 -4.50
N VAL A 37 -8.34 2.46 -4.17
CA VAL A 37 -7.39 3.41 -3.57
C VAL A 37 -6.58 4.07 -4.66
N TYR A 38 -6.53 5.40 -4.73
CA TYR A 38 -5.81 6.17 -5.75
C TYR A 38 -4.85 7.18 -5.14
N GLU A 39 -3.86 7.63 -5.92
CA GLU A 39 -2.94 8.68 -5.50
C GLU A 39 -3.66 10.03 -5.50
N LYS A 40 -3.67 10.70 -4.35
CA LYS A 40 -4.20 12.06 -4.20
C LYS A 40 -3.15 13.12 -4.47
N LYS A 41 -1.90 12.87 -4.05
CA LYS A 41 -0.81 13.83 -4.17
C LYS A 41 0.54 13.14 -4.14
N LEU A 42 1.44 13.60 -5.01
CA LEU A 42 2.86 13.27 -4.94
C LEU A 42 3.60 14.43 -4.26
N LYS A 43 4.41 14.12 -3.25
CA LYS A 43 5.29 15.07 -2.55
C LYS A 43 6.73 14.61 -2.67
N GLN A 44 7.65 15.54 -2.86
CA GLN A 44 9.08 15.29 -2.76
C GLN A 44 9.56 15.66 -1.34
N ARG A 45 10.24 14.73 -0.66
CA ARG A 45 10.81 14.92 0.69
C ARG A 45 12.30 14.54 0.64
N GLY A 46 13.16 15.54 0.42
CA GLY A 46 14.57 15.29 0.11
C GLY A 46 14.68 14.49 -1.19
N ASP A 47 15.36 13.35 -1.15
CA ASP A 47 15.52 12.46 -2.30
C ASP A 47 14.38 11.44 -2.44
N LYS A 48 13.43 11.41 -1.49
CA LYS A 48 12.33 10.44 -1.47
C LYS A 48 11.04 11.00 -2.05
N GLN A 49 10.36 10.17 -2.83
CA GLN A 49 9.00 10.42 -3.30
C GLN A 49 7.98 9.87 -2.29
N VAL A 50 7.02 10.70 -1.90
CA VAL A 50 5.96 10.37 -0.96
C VAL A 50 4.62 10.47 -1.68
N HIS A 51 3.95 9.33 -1.78
CA HIS A 51 2.66 9.16 -2.42
C HIS A 51 1.57 9.20 -1.36
N GLU A 52 0.78 10.27 -1.33
CA GLU A 52 -0.40 10.39 -0.48
C GLU A 52 -1.58 9.69 -1.15
N MET A 53 -2.14 8.68 -0.51
CA MET A 53 -3.18 7.83 -1.09
C MET A 53 -4.56 8.17 -0.51
N SER A 54 -5.61 7.78 -1.23
CA SER A 54 -6.99 8.09 -0.86
C SER A 54 -7.50 7.35 0.38
N ASN A 55 -6.77 6.34 0.85
CA ASN A 55 -7.03 5.66 2.12
C ASN A 55 -6.54 6.44 3.35
N GLY A 56 -5.98 7.64 3.16
CA GLY A 56 -5.51 8.50 4.25
C GLY A 56 -4.07 8.23 4.70
N LEU A 57 -3.39 7.25 4.10
CA LEU A 57 -2.00 6.91 4.39
C LEU A 57 -1.06 7.46 3.32
N SER A 58 0.20 7.64 3.70
CA SER A 58 1.28 8.02 2.80
C SER A 58 2.27 6.88 2.64
N TYR A 59 2.79 6.72 1.44
CA TYR A 59 3.70 5.63 1.10
C TYR A 59 4.95 6.18 0.44
N THR A 60 6.09 5.55 0.70
CA THR A 60 7.32 5.81 -0.05
C THR A 60 7.94 4.52 -0.51
N LYS A 61 8.82 4.66 -1.49
CA LYS A 61 9.61 3.58 -2.02
C LYS A 61 11.06 3.79 -1.57
N ASP A 62 11.59 2.82 -0.84
CA ASP A 62 13.00 2.79 -0.43
C ASP A 62 13.62 1.47 -0.88
N ASP A 63 14.78 1.53 -1.53
CA ASP A 63 15.48 0.36 -2.09
C ASP A 63 14.57 -0.63 -2.85
N GLY A 64 13.65 -0.10 -3.68
CA GLY A 64 12.74 -0.96 -4.44
C GLY A 64 11.62 -1.59 -3.63
N ARG A 65 11.36 -1.18 -2.38
CA ARG A 65 10.31 -1.70 -1.51
C ARG A 65 9.40 -0.58 -1.03
N TRP A 66 8.10 -0.85 -0.96
CA TRP A 66 7.14 0.09 -0.42
C TRP A 66 7.12 0.05 1.11
N SER A 67 6.98 1.22 1.72
CA SER A 67 6.77 1.39 3.16
C SER A 67 5.73 2.48 3.41
N VAL A 68 4.98 2.32 4.51
CA VAL A 68 4.09 3.37 5.04
C VAL A 68 4.94 4.43 5.75
N ILE A 69 4.58 5.70 5.53
CA ILE A 69 5.07 6.81 6.34
C ILE A 69 3.88 7.36 7.11
N GLU A 70 3.96 7.31 8.43
CA GLU A 70 3.03 8.05 9.29
C GLU A 70 3.43 9.54 9.33
N PRO A 71 2.44 10.46 9.39
CA PRO A 71 2.67 11.90 9.39
C PRO A 71 3.46 12.41 10.60
#